data_AF-A0A7Y7P4W0-F1
#
_entry.id   AF-A0A7Y7P4W0-F1
#
_cell.length_a   1.000
_cell.length_b   1.000
_cell.length_c   1.000
_cell.angle_alpha   90.00
_cell.angle_beta   90.00
_cell.angle_gamma   90.00
#
_symmetry.space_group_name_H-M   'P 1'
#
loop_
_entity.id
_entity.type
_entity.pdbx_description
1 polymer ?
#
loop_
_entity_poly.entity_id
_entity_poly.type
_entity_poly.pdbx_seq_one_letter_code
_entity_poly.pdbx_strand_id
1 'polypeptide(L)' 'MDKYLRPSRNAQKWSEQKEKLLNQFKSLTDKDLLFEAGRKFEMIVRVSNKLGIPEPEMERIFQEL' A
#
# COMPACT_ATOMS: atom_id res chain seq x y z
N MET A 1 17.59 22.51 -17.16
CA MET A 1 17.88 21.16 -16.62
C MET A 1 17.44 21.11 -15.17
N ASP A 2 16.25 20.57 -14.92
CA ASP A 2 15.81 19.97 -13.64
C ASP A 2 14.84 18.84 -14.03
N LYS A 3 15.26 17.86 -14.84
CA LYS A 3 15.75 16.53 -14.45
C LYS A 3 15.17 15.99 -13.13
N TYR A 4 13.93 15.51 -13.22
CA TYR A 4 13.26 14.64 -12.25
C TYR A 4 13.02 15.28 -10.87
N LEU A 5 11.79 15.75 -10.65
CA LEU A 5 11.23 15.86 -9.29
C LEU A 5 11.51 14.52 -8.59
N ARG A 6 12.51 14.47 -7.70
CA ARG A 6 12.74 13.29 -6.87
C ARG A 6 11.42 13.03 -6.14
N PRO A 7 10.77 11.86 -6.31
CA PRO A 7 9.63 11.54 -5.48
C PRO A 7 10.09 11.68 -4.03
N SER A 8 9.29 12.37 -3.21
CA SER A 8 9.62 12.50 -1.80
C SER A 8 9.92 11.12 -1.23
N ARG A 9 10.80 11.02 -0.23
CA ARG A 9 11.18 9.74 0.39
C ARG A 9 9.96 8.88 0.77
N ASN A 10 8.85 9.53 1.13
CA ASN A 10 7.57 8.88 1.44
C ASN A 10 6.86 8.30 0.21
N ALA A 11 6.90 8.99 -0.93
CA ALA A 11 6.32 8.49 -2.19
C ALA A 11 7.12 7.30 -2.75
N GLN A 12 8.46 7.33 -2.63
CA GLN A 12 9.30 6.20 -3.01
C GLN A 12 9.02 4.98 -2.12
N LYS A 13 9.01 5.15 -0.79
CA LYS A 13 8.71 4.06 0.16
C LYS A 13 7.33 3.43 -0.10
N TRP A 14 6.32 4.27 -0.40
CA TRP A 14 4.99 3.76 -0.74
C TRP A 14 4.97 2.97 -2.05
N SER A 15 5.66 3.44 -3.10
CA SER A 15 5.73 2.73 -4.39
C SER A 15 6.35 1.34 -4.22
N GLU A 16 7.45 1.24 -3.48
CA GLU A 16 8.11 -0.04 -3.18
C GLU A 16 7.20 -0.96 -2.35
N GLN A 17 6.55 -0.43 -1.31
CA GLN A 17 5.60 -1.17 -0.50
C GLN A 17 4.42 -1.70 -1.32
N LYS A 18 3.87 -0.87 -2.20
CA LYS A 18 2.77 -1.21 -3.11
C LYS A 18 3.16 -2.35 -4.05
N GLU A 19 4.35 -2.29 -4.66
CA GLU A 19 4.85 -3.36 -5.53
C GLU A 19 5.00 -4.68 -4.79
N LYS A 20 5.53 -4.67 -3.56
CA LYS A 20 5.63 -5.88 -2.72
C LYS A 20 4.25 -6.48 -2.44
N LEU A 21 3.25 -5.66 -2.13
CA LEU A 21 1.88 -6.12 -1.88
C LEU A 21 1.23 -6.75 -3.13
N LEU A 22 1.39 -6.13 -4.30
CA LEU A 22 0.88 -6.69 -5.56
C LEU A 22 1.58 -7.99 -5.95
N ASN A 23 2.87 -8.13 -5.59
CA ASN A 23 3.61 -9.35 -5.81
C ASN A 23 3.17 -10.48 -4.87
N GLN A 24 2.94 -10.18 -3.59
CA GLN A 24 2.52 -11.13 -2.57
C GLN A 24 1.06 -11.58 -2.73
N PHE A 25 0.16 -10.64 -3.06
CA PHE A 25 -1.26 -10.89 -3.15
C PHE A 25 -1.77 -10.64 -4.58
N LYS A 26 -1.77 -11.69 -5.40
CA LYS A 26 -2.20 -11.61 -6.81
C LYS A 26 -3.66 -11.20 -7.02
N SER A 27 -4.49 -11.27 -5.98
CA SER A 27 -5.87 -10.78 -5.98
C SER A 27 -5.97 -9.25 -5.81
N LEU A 28 -4.90 -8.59 -5.36
CA LEU A 28 -4.86 -7.14 -5.26
C LEU A 28 -4.56 -6.50 -6.61
N THR A 29 -5.15 -5.34 -6.80
CA THR A 29 -4.94 -4.46 -7.94
C THR A 29 -4.50 -3.09 -7.44
N ASP A 30 -3.95 -2.28 -8.33
CA ASP A 30 -3.59 -0.90 -8.00
C ASP A 30 -4.74 -0.12 -7.35
N LYS A 31 -5.98 -0.35 -7.78
CA LYS A 31 -7.18 0.31 -7.26
C LYS A 31 -7.45 -0.02 -5.80
N ASP A 32 -7.18 -1.26 -5.38
CA ASP A 32 -7.37 -1.67 -3.99
C ASP A 32 -6.42 -0.92 -3.05
N LEU A 33 -5.24 -0.55 -3.56
CA LEU A 33 -4.18 0.13 -2.83
C LEU A 33 -4.22 1.67 -2.96
N LEU A 34 -5.23 2.24 -3.63
CA LEU A 34 -5.40 3.69 -3.69
C LEU A 34 -6.00 4.24 -2.39
N PHE A 35 -5.42 5.33 -1.89
CA PHE A 35 -5.95 6.11 -0.77
C PHE A 35 -5.46 7.56 -0.84
N GLU A 36 -6.25 8.46 -0.26
CA GLU A 36 -5.85 9.84 0.00
C GLU A 36 -5.04 9.93 1.29
N ALA A 37 -4.21 10.96 1.43
CA ALA A 37 -3.48 11.21 2.67
C ALA A 37 -4.44 11.24 3.88
N GLY A 38 -4.10 10.48 4.93
CA GLY A 38 -4.97 10.31 6.11
C GLY A 38 -5.99 9.18 6.00
N ARG A 39 -6.29 8.64 4.80
CA ARG A 39 -7.24 7.54 4.59
C ARG A 39 -6.58 6.16 4.44
N LYS A 40 -5.38 5.98 4.99
CA LYS A 40 -4.66 4.69 4.94
C LYS A 40 -5.46 3.57 5.63
N PHE A 41 -6.10 3.88 6.76
CA PHE A 41 -6.90 2.90 7.51
C PHE A 41 -8.04 2.30 6.68
N GLU A 42 -8.81 3.13 5.96
CA GLU A 42 -9.89 2.67 5.08
C GLU A 42 -9.40 1.73 3.97
N MET A 43 -8.20 1.98 3.45
CA MET A 43 -7.56 1.10 2.47
C MET A 43 -7.15 -0.23 3.11
N ILE A 44 -6.63 -0.23 4.34
CA ILE A 44 -6.31 -1.46 5.08
C ILE A 44 -7.58 -2.29 5.30
N VAL A 45 -8.67 -1.70 5.79
CA VAL A 45 -9.96 -2.39 5.99
C VAL A 45 -10.45 -3.04 4.69
N ARG A 46 -10.39 -2.31 3.57
CA ARG A 46 -10.77 -2.86 2.25
C ARG A 46 -9.89 -4.02 1.82
N VAL A 47 -8.58 -3.91 1.99
CA VAL A 47 -7.61 -4.97 1.65
C VAL A 47 -7.83 -6.20 2.54
N SER A 48 -8.00 -6.01 3.85
CA SER A 48 -8.33 -7.06 4.82
C SER A 48 -9.57 -7.83 4.42
N ASN A 49 -10.67 -7.13 4.12
CA ASN A 49 -11.92 -7.77 3.69
C ASN A 49 -11.78 -8.55 2.38
N LYS A 50 -10.98 -8.05 1.43
CA LYS A 50 -10.74 -8.72 0.15
C LYS A 50 -9.89 -9.98 0.28
N LEU A 51 -8.91 -9.97 1.18
CA LEU A 51 -8.00 -11.09 1.41
C LEU A 51 -8.51 -12.08 2.46
N GLY A 52 -9.53 -11.72 3.25
CA GLY A 52 -10.00 -12.52 4.38
C GLY A 52 -8.99 -12.54 5.55
N ILE A 53 -8.14 -11.52 5.65
CA ILE A 53 -7.10 -11.39 6.67
C ILE A 53 -7.57 -10.39 7.74
N PRO A 54 -7.43 -10.68 9.05
CA PRO A 54 -7.76 -9.73 10.10
C PRO A 54 -7.02 -8.39 9.95
N GLU A 55 -7.70 -7.28 10.25
CA GLU A 55 -7.11 -5.93 10.17
C GLU A 55 -5.77 -5.79 10.92
N PRO A 56 -5.61 -6.31 12.16
CA PRO A 56 -4.33 -6.20 12.88
C PRO A 56 -3.19 -6.97 12.21
N GLU A 57 -3.49 -8.07 11.52
CA GLU A 57 -2.50 -8.84 10.76
C GLU A 57 -2.13 -8.11 9.47
N MET A 58 -3.11 -7.52 8.79
CA MET A 58 -2.86 -6.69 7.62
C MET A 58 -2.02 -5.46 7.97
N GLU A 59 -2.31 -4.79 9.09
CA GLU A 59 -1.50 -3.67 9.60
C GLU A 59 -0.05 -4.07 9.85
N ARG A 60 0.21 -5.26 10.42
CA ARG A 60 1.56 -5.79 10.61
C ARG A 60 2.29 -5.97 9.28
N ILE A 61 1.63 -6.56 8.28
CA ILE A 61 2.20 -6.69 6.93
C ILE A 61 2.56 -5.30 6.37
N PHE A 62 1.70 -4.29 6.54
CA PHE A 62 2.01 -2.91 6.13
C PHE A 62 3.11 -2.23 6.96
N GLN A 63 3.45 -2.71 8.15
CA GLN A 63 4.55 -2.17 8.97
C GLN A 63 5.89 -2.82 8.63
N GLU A 64 5.88 -4.08 8.21
CA GLU A 64 7.08 -4.87 7.88
C GLU A 64 7.63 -4.60 6.46
N LEU A 65 6.80 -4.06 5.56
CA LEU A 65 7.17 -3.76 4.16
C LEU A 65 7.81 -2.39 3.96
#